data_AF-A0A1X7SEE2-F1
#
_entry.id   AF-A0A1X7SEE2-F1
#
_cell.length_a   1.000
_cell.length_b   1.000
_cell.length_c   1.000
_cell.angle_alpha   90.00
_cell.angle_beta   90.00
_cell.angle_gamma   90.00
#
_symmetry.space_group_name_H-M   'P 1'
#
loop_
_entity.id
_entity.type
_entity.pdbx_description
1 polymer ?
#
loop_
_entity_poly.entity_id
_entity_poly.type
_entity_poly.pdbx_seq_one_letter_code
_entity_poly.pdbx_strand_id
1 'polypeptide(L)'
;MDSGGPVIRRIPQKAVFALLFTLVILIIVLLLPSRNKSSLETQKDSGILTYGGNQDDDDYNGTYPLTTPIRTNNIIKFKIGVVADQDKDSKEKDKDYTWFSLLKRGYLTYDSINSKVTVEWFDE
;
A
#
# COMPACT_ATOMS: atom_id res chain seq x y z
N MET A 1 14.01 56.84 47.22
CA MET A 1 13.91 56.35 45.84
C MET A 1 15.08 55.41 45.65
N ASP A 2 14.86 54.11 45.82
CA ASP A 2 15.89 53.09 45.65
C ASP A 2 15.85 52.61 44.19
N SER A 3 16.85 52.99 43.42
CA SER A 3 16.96 52.67 41.99
C SER A 3 17.64 51.31 41.85
N GLY A 4 16.85 50.24 41.98
CA GLY A 4 17.29 48.88 41.71
C GLY A 4 17.66 48.68 40.24
N GLY A 5 18.93 48.83 39.90
CA GLY A 5 19.46 48.46 38.60
C GLY A 5 19.43 46.94 38.38
N PRO A 6 19.22 46.46 37.14
CA PRO A 6 19.07 45.03 36.87
C PRO A 6 20.39 44.29 37.15
N VAL A 7 20.33 43.34 38.09
CA VAL A 7 21.44 42.44 38.41
C VAL A 7 21.60 41.44 37.27
N ILE A 8 22.60 41.65 36.42
CA ILE A 8 22.95 40.74 35.32
C ILE A 8 23.59 39.49 35.92
N ARG A 9 22.80 38.42 36.04
CA ARG A 9 23.27 37.11 36.49
C ARG A 9 24.07 36.45 35.37
N ARG A 10 25.39 36.31 35.59
CA ARG A 10 26.27 35.55 34.69
C ARG A 10 25.88 34.08 34.74
N ILE A 11 25.48 33.52 33.60
CA ILE A 11 25.14 32.10 33.50
C ILE A 11 26.45 31.30 33.63
N PRO A 12 26.53 30.32 34.54
CA PRO A 12 27.72 29.50 34.68
C PRO A 12 27.96 28.73 33.38
N GLN A 13 29.22 28.66 32.92
CA GLN A 13 29.58 28.01 31.65
C GLN A 13 29.09 26.56 31.57
N LYS A 14 29.05 25.84 32.71
CA LYS A 14 28.49 24.48 32.81
C LYS A 14 27.01 24.41 32.41
N ALA A 15 26.22 25.43 32.72
CA ALA A 15 24.82 25.50 32.32
C ALA A 15 24.66 25.80 30.82
N VAL A 16 25.56 26.59 30.25
CA VAL A 16 25.59 26.83 28.79
C VAL A 16 25.90 25.54 28.03
N PHE A 17 26.92 24.79 28.47
CA PHE A 17 27.26 23.49 27.84
C PHE A 17 26.14 22.47 28.00
N ALA A 18 25.47 22.40 29.15
CA ALA A 18 24.32 21.53 29.35
C ALA A 18 23.19 21.88 28.37
N LEU A 19 22.89 23.17 28.18
CA LEU A 19 21.83 23.63 27.29
C LEU A 19 22.16 23.32 25.81
N LEU A 20 23.39 23.55 25.38
CA LEU A 20 23.85 23.18 24.03
C LEU A 20 23.78 21.66 23.79
N PHE A 21 24.19 20.86 24.77
CA PHE A 21 24.12 19.40 24.66
C PHE A 21 22.67 18.90 24.54
N THR A 22 21.74 19.47 25.31
CA THR A 22 20.30 19.14 25.19
C THR A 22 19.71 19.52 23.85
N LEU A 23 20.09 20.67 23.28
CA LEU A 23 19.64 21.11 21.96
C LEU A 23 20.15 20.18 20.85
N VAL A 24 21.42 19.76 20.95
CA VAL A 24 22.01 18.80 19.99
C VAL A 24 21.30 17.46 20.04
N ILE A 25 21.01 16.93 21.24
CA ILE A 25 20.24 15.68 21.38
C ILE A 25 18.84 15.83 20.78
N LEU A 26 18.16 16.96 21.02
CA LEU A 26 16.84 17.23 20.45
C LEU A 26 16.88 17.22 18.92
N ILE A 27 17.88 17.89 18.31
CA ILE A 27 18.07 17.91 16.87
C ILE A 27 18.34 16.50 16.33
N ILE A 28 19.19 15.71 17.00
CA ILE A 28 19.45 14.32 16.62
C ILE A 28 18.16 13.51 16.65
N VAL A 29 17.35 13.62 17.71
CA VAL A 29 16.07 12.90 17.84
C VAL A 29 15.08 13.29 16.73
N LEU A 30 15.09 14.55 16.28
CA LEU A 30 14.26 15.03 15.18
C LEU A 30 14.76 14.60 13.79
N LEU A 31 16.07 14.36 13.64
CA LEU A 31 16.68 13.88 12.39
C LEU A 31 16.65 12.35 12.25
N LEU A 32 16.38 11.62 13.34
CA LEU A 32 16.12 10.17 13.25
C LEU A 32 14.81 9.98 12.46
N PRO A 33 14.81 9.19 11.37
CA PRO A 33 13.59 8.90 10.63
C PRO A 33 12.59 8.28 11.59
N SER A 34 11.43 8.93 11.72
CA SER A 34 10.32 8.41 12.51
C SER A 34 10.04 6.99 12.04
N ARG A 35 10.41 6.00 12.86
CA ARG A 35 10.02 4.61 12.63
C ARG A 35 8.53 4.56 12.86
N ASN A 36 7.76 4.86 11.82
CA ASN A 36 6.34 4.61 11.75
C ASN A 36 6.15 3.12 12.00
N LYS A 37 5.81 2.73 13.23
CA LYS A 37 5.37 1.37 13.53
C LYS A 37 3.92 1.29 13.06
N SER A 38 3.74 0.95 11.79
CA SER A 38 2.47 0.38 11.33
C SER A 38 2.31 -0.97 12.01
N SER A 39 1.61 -0.98 13.15
CA SER A 39 1.06 -2.20 13.71
C SER A 39 -0.11 -2.65 12.85
N LEU A 40 0.07 -3.74 12.09
CA LEU A 40 -0.75 -4.96 12.18
C LEU A 40 -0.37 -5.92 11.03
N GLU A 41 0.30 -6.99 11.44
CA GLU A 41 0.23 -8.37 10.96
C GLU A 41 -0.09 -8.68 9.49
N THR A 42 0.86 -9.32 8.82
CA THR A 42 0.72 -10.77 8.63
C THR A 42 2.10 -11.40 8.77
N GLN A 43 2.30 -11.98 9.95
CA GLN A 43 3.31 -12.99 10.21
C GLN A 43 3.19 -14.06 9.12
N LYS A 44 4.26 -14.26 8.35
CA LYS A 44 4.45 -15.48 7.56
C LYS A 44 4.67 -16.61 8.54
N ASP A 45 3.60 -17.05 9.20
CA ASP A 45 3.61 -18.33 9.87
C ASP A 45 3.60 -19.36 8.74
N SER A 46 4.77 -19.93 8.50
CA SER A 46 4.87 -21.27 7.97
C SER A 46 4.09 -22.15 8.92
N GLY A 47 2.80 -22.34 8.64
CA GLY A 47 1.91 -23.17 9.42
C GLY A 47 2.47 -24.58 9.45
N ILE A 48 3.24 -24.89 10.50
CA ILE A 48 3.28 -26.22 11.05
C ILE A 48 1.88 -26.45 11.63
N LEU A 49 0.94 -26.78 10.75
CA LEU A 49 -0.21 -27.58 11.14
C LEU A 49 0.33 -29.00 11.23
N THR A 50 0.60 -29.46 12.45
CA THR A 50 0.67 -30.89 12.70
C THR A 50 -0.75 -31.44 12.56
N TYR A 51 -1.21 -31.61 11.33
CA TYR A 51 -2.36 -32.42 11.00
C TYR A 51 -1.80 -33.73 10.46
N GLY A 52 -1.88 -34.78 11.27
CA GLY A 52 -1.66 -36.15 10.80
C GLY A 52 -2.77 -36.50 9.82
N GLY A 53 -2.59 -36.16 8.57
CA GLY A 53 -3.48 -36.45 7.46
C GLY A 53 -2.64 -36.43 6.20
N ASN A 54 -2.74 -37.50 5.42
CA ASN A 54 -1.93 -37.75 4.22
C ASN A 54 -1.80 -36.49 3.37
N GLN A 55 -0.55 -36.11 3.07
CA GLN A 55 -0.20 -35.02 2.16
C GLN A 55 -0.55 -35.42 0.73
N ASP A 56 -1.83 -35.31 0.40
CA ASP A 56 -2.32 -35.06 -0.96
C ASP A 56 -2.99 -33.67 -0.94
N ASP A 57 -2.34 -32.68 -0.32
CA ASP A 57 -2.66 -31.28 -0.57
C ASP A 57 -2.05 -30.93 -1.93
N ASP A 58 -2.84 -31.10 -2.99
CA ASP A 58 -2.57 -30.45 -4.27
C ASP A 58 -2.27 -28.97 -3.99
N ASP A 59 -1.03 -28.51 -4.23
CA ASP A 59 -0.56 -27.16 -3.90
C ASP A 59 -1.55 -26.08 -4.41
N TYR A 60 -2.39 -25.57 -3.50
CA TYR A 60 -3.43 -24.62 -3.86
C TYR A 60 -2.83 -23.28 -4.28
N ASN A 61 -3.17 -22.81 -5.49
CA ASN A 61 -2.75 -21.50 -5.98
C ASN A 61 -3.69 -20.38 -5.49
N GLY A 62 -3.31 -19.73 -4.39
CA GLY A 62 -4.02 -18.58 -3.83
C GLY A 62 -3.73 -17.22 -4.51
N THR A 63 -3.10 -17.18 -5.69
CA THR A 63 -2.74 -15.91 -6.34
C THR A 63 -3.98 -15.18 -6.83
N TYR A 64 -4.30 -14.04 -6.20
CA TYR A 64 -5.34 -13.14 -6.68
C TYR A 64 -5.01 -11.68 -6.33
N PRO A 65 -5.24 -10.71 -7.24
CA PRO A 65 -5.60 -10.89 -8.66
C PRO A 65 -4.48 -11.55 -9.48
N LEU A 66 -4.80 -12.05 -10.69
CA LEU A 66 -3.80 -12.67 -11.59
C LEU A 66 -2.67 -11.73 -12.00
N THR A 67 -2.92 -10.41 -11.99
CA THR A 67 -1.91 -9.38 -12.23
C THR A 67 -1.78 -8.54 -10.97
N THR A 68 -0.55 -8.42 -10.45
CA THR A 68 -0.26 -7.59 -9.28
C THR A 68 -0.73 -6.15 -9.50
N PRO A 69 -1.60 -5.59 -8.63
CA PRO A 69 -2.06 -4.21 -8.76
C PRO A 69 -0.92 -3.19 -8.65
N ILE A 70 -1.01 -2.10 -9.41
CA ILE A 70 -0.07 -0.98 -9.31
C ILE A 70 -0.58 -0.04 -8.21
N ARG A 71 0.24 0.17 -7.18
CA ARG A 71 -0.09 1.04 -6.04
C ARG A 71 0.81 2.28 -6.04
N THR A 72 0.18 3.46 -6.05
CA THR A 72 0.88 4.75 -5.96
C THR A 72 0.13 5.65 -4.98
N ASN A 73 0.72 5.90 -3.81
CA ASN A 73 0.09 6.67 -2.73
C ASN A 73 -1.31 6.12 -2.38
N ASN A 74 -2.34 6.95 -2.57
CA ASN A 74 -3.74 6.66 -2.27
C ASN A 74 -4.50 6.04 -3.45
N ILE A 75 -3.80 5.77 -4.54
CA ILE A 75 -4.35 5.25 -5.80
C ILE A 75 -3.92 3.80 -5.99
N ILE A 76 -4.90 2.94 -6.31
CA ILE A 76 -4.66 1.54 -6.70
C ILE A 76 -5.23 1.32 -8.10
N LYS A 77 -4.41 0.83 -9.02
CA LYS A 77 -4.78 0.50 -10.40
C LYS A 77 -4.76 -1.02 -10.61
N PHE A 78 -5.91 -1.58 -10.95
CA PHE A 78 -6.15 -3.00 -11.20
C PHE A 78 -6.32 -3.25 -12.69
N LYS A 79 -5.70 -4.30 -13.22
CA LYS A 79 -6.03 -4.79 -14.56
C LYS A 79 -7.35 -5.55 -14.51
N ILE A 80 -8.28 -5.21 -15.39
CA ILE A 80 -9.61 -5.81 -15.46
C ILE A 80 -9.89 -6.41 -16.84
N GLY A 81 -10.83 -7.36 -16.88
CA GLY A 81 -11.38 -7.93 -18.10
C GLY A 81 -12.87 -8.16 -17.93
N VAL A 82 -13.64 -7.90 -18.98
CA VAL A 82 -15.08 -8.16 -19.06
C VAL A 82 -15.32 -9.07 -20.25
N VAL A 83 -16.07 -10.15 -20.02
CA VAL A 83 -16.39 -11.16 -21.03
C VAL A 83 -17.83 -10.94 -21.48
N ALA A 84 -18.05 -10.89 -22.78
CA ALA A 84 -19.38 -10.70 -23.36
C ALA A 84 -20.14 -12.03 -23.45
N ASP A 85 -21.41 -12.00 -23.05
CA ASP A 85 -22.37 -13.02 -23.45
C ASP A 85 -23.11 -12.49 -24.69
N GLN A 86 -23.01 -13.22 -25.81
CA GLN A 86 -23.65 -12.86 -27.08
C GLN A 86 -24.88 -13.73 -27.36
N ASP A 87 -25.33 -14.54 -26.40
CA ASP A 87 -26.46 -15.46 -26.56
C ASP A 87 -26.32 -16.30 -27.86
N LYS A 88 -27.35 -16.29 -28.73
CA LYS A 88 -27.38 -17.01 -30.01
C LYS A 88 -26.42 -16.43 -31.04
N ASP A 89 -26.08 -15.15 -30.93
CA ASP A 89 -25.19 -14.45 -31.85
C ASP A 89 -23.71 -14.80 -31.62
N SER A 90 -23.42 -15.56 -30.56
CA SER A 90 -22.11 -16.19 -30.39
C SER A 90 -21.78 -17.21 -31.49
N LYS A 91 -22.76 -17.73 -32.24
CA LYS A 91 -22.53 -18.70 -33.32
C LYS A 91 -21.82 -18.05 -34.50
N GLU A 92 -20.65 -18.56 -34.88
CA GLU A 92 -19.93 -18.05 -36.04
C GLU A 92 -20.64 -18.46 -37.34
N LYS A 93 -20.95 -17.48 -38.20
CA LYS A 93 -21.79 -17.68 -39.40
C LYS A 93 -21.08 -18.46 -40.50
N ASP A 94 -19.77 -18.25 -40.63
CA ASP A 94 -18.96 -18.82 -41.72
C ASP A 94 -18.20 -20.08 -41.27
N LYS A 95 -18.39 -20.53 -40.03
CA LYS A 95 -17.73 -21.72 -39.47
C LYS A 95 -18.71 -22.64 -38.76
N ASP A 96 -18.84 -23.84 -39.30
CA ASP A 96 -19.63 -24.90 -38.68
C ASP A 96 -19.11 -25.21 -37.26
N TYR A 97 -20.04 -25.50 -36.35
CA TYR A 97 -19.73 -25.91 -34.97
C TYR A 97 -18.76 -24.99 -34.18
N THR A 98 -18.64 -23.71 -34.56
CA THR A 98 -17.85 -22.70 -33.83
C THR A 98 -18.74 -21.67 -33.12
N TRP A 99 -18.33 -21.22 -31.92
CA TRP A 99 -18.93 -20.12 -31.17
C TRP A 99 -17.84 -19.22 -30.59
N PHE A 100 -18.09 -17.92 -30.43
CA PHE A 100 -17.13 -16.96 -29.90
C PHE A 100 -17.72 -16.06 -28.80
N SER A 101 -16.83 -15.57 -27.94
CA SER A 101 -17.09 -14.51 -26.96
C SER A 101 -15.99 -13.46 -27.09
N LEU A 102 -16.24 -12.27 -26.57
CA LEU A 102 -15.32 -11.14 -26.62
C LEU A 102 -14.81 -10.84 -25.21
N LEU A 103 -13.50 -10.68 -25.07
CA LEU A 103 -12.86 -10.25 -23.83
C LEU A 103 -12.35 -8.81 -23.99
N LYS A 104 -13.08 -7.86 -23.42
CA LYS A 104 -12.64 -6.46 -23.35
C LYS A 104 -11.78 -6.24 -22.12
N ARG A 105 -10.61 -5.63 -22.28
CA ARG A 105 -9.62 -5.44 -21.20
C ARG A 105 -9.38 -3.96 -20.93
N GLY A 106 -8.97 -3.65 -19.71
CA GLY A 106 -8.70 -2.29 -19.29
C GLY A 106 -8.08 -2.20 -17.91
N TYR A 107 -8.18 -1.01 -17.33
CA TYR A 107 -7.79 -0.73 -15.96
C TYR A 107 -8.94 -0.11 -15.17
N LEU A 108 -9.09 -0.56 -13.91
CA LEU A 108 -9.87 0.12 -12.89
C LEU A 108 -8.90 0.85 -11.95
N THR A 109 -9.11 2.13 -11.74
CA THR A 109 -8.32 2.93 -10.80
C THR A 109 -9.21 3.39 -9.66
N TYR A 110 -8.82 3.05 -8.43
CA TYR A 110 -9.48 3.52 -7.21
C TYR A 110 -8.60 4.55 -6.51
N ASP A 111 -9.13 5.75 -6.32
CA ASP A 111 -8.54 6.83 -5.53
C ASP A 111 -9.28 6.95 -4.20
N SER A 112 -8.59 6.57 -3.12
CA SER A 112 -9.14 6.55 -1.77
C SER A 112 -9.34 7.93 -1.15
N ILE A 113 -8.60 8.97 -1.57
CA ILE A 113 -8.78 10.33 -1.04
C ILE A 113 -10.05 10.94 -1.63
N ASN A 114 -10.20 10.82 -2.94
CA ASN A 114 -11.33 11.42 -3.65
C ASN A 114 -12.57 10.51 -3.70
N SER A 115 -12.50 9.32 -3.09
CA SER A 115 -13.54 8.28 -3.16
C SER A 115 -14.02 8.04 -4.59
N LYS A 116 -13.07 7.98 -5.53
CA LYS A 116 -13.35 7.97 -6.98
C LYS A 116 -12.87 6.66 -7.59
N VAL A 117 -13.72 6.09 -8.45
CA VAL A 117 -13.37 4.96 -9.31
C VAL A 117 -13.39 5.44 -10.76
N THR A 118 -12.33 5.16 -11.52
CA THR A 118 -12.29 5.38 -12.96
C THR A 118 -11.99 4.08 -13.69
N VAL A 119 -12.51 3.96 -14.91
CA VAL A 119 -12.27 2.81 -15.78
C VAL A 119 -11.74 3.32 -17.12
N GLU A 120 -10.63 2.74 -17.57
CA GLU A 120 -9.99 3.02 -18.85
C GLU A 120 -9.92 1.71 -19.63
N TRP A 121 -10.38 1.70 -20.87
CA TRP A 121 -10.33 0.52 -21.74
C TRP A 121 -9.10 0.57 -22.65
N PHE A 122 -8.58 -0.59 -23.02
CA PHE A 122 -7.57 -0.66 -24.08
C PHE A 122 -8.25 -0.45 -25.43
N ASP A 123 -7.61 0.35 -26.28
CA ASP A 123 -7.93 0.38 -27.70
C ASP A 123 -7.55 -0.98 -28.30
N GLU A 124 -8.49 -1.59 -29.01
CA GLU A 124 -8.34 -2.90 -29.67
C GLU A 124 -7.67 -2.76 -31.04
#